data_AF-A0A6N7GL71-F1
#
_entry.id   AF-A0A6N7GL71-F1
#
_cell.length_a   1.000
_cell.length_b   1.000
_cell.length_c   1.000
_cell.angle_alpha   90.00
_cell.angle_beta   90.00
_cell.angle_gamma   90.00
#
_symmetry.space_group_name_H-M   'P 1'
#
loop_
_entity.id
_entity.type
_entity.pdbx_description
1 polymer ?
#
loop_
_entity_poly.entity_id
_entity_poly.type
_entity_poly.pdbx_seq_one_letter_code
_entity_poly.pdbx_strand_id
1 'polypeptide(L)'
;MSTHPRHHIQAPASGWVRNAAMPLLSAALLSASALPTPATAADPQSLVEALKTVAGNPPGVRATFAKGQCVRGTYTPADDVGQVKRSVSFTRSWPAIGRFSVGGGNPSVPDTAKNVLRGFSINILSDGGATHLLFENAPVHFANAGVSACPRPGVIAIA
;
A
#
# COMPACT_ATOMS: atom_id res chain seq x y z
N MET A 1 -43.98 32.18 -58.89
CA MET A 1 -43.58 31.41 -60.09
C MET A 1 -42.12 31.01 -59.92
N SER A 2 -41.85 29.84 -59.35
CA SER A 2 -40.59 29.10 -59.52
C SER A 2 -40.78 27.70 -58.95
N THR A 3 -40.42 26.72 -59.76
CA THR A 3 -40.79 25.30 -59.76
C THR A 3 -39.83 24.46 -58.89
N HIS A 4 -40.37 23.51 -58.13
CA HIS A 4 -39.60 22.42 -57.49
C HIS A 4 -38.95 21.49 -58.53
N PRO A 5 -37.97 20.66 -58.12
CA PRO A 5 -38.30 19.24 -58.06
C PRO A 5 -37.85 18.53 -56.78
N ARG A 6 -38.73 17.62 -56.35
CA ARG A 6 -38.54 16.62 -55.30
C ARG A 6 -37.54 15.57 -55.78
N HIS A 7 -36.54 15.23 -54.96
CA HIS A 7 -35.74 14.04 -55.18
C HIS A 7 -36.42 12.82 -54.55
N HIS A 8 -36.61 11.81 -55.40
CA HIS A 8 -37.22 10.53 -55.07
C HIS A 8 -36.24 9.62 -54.31
N ILE A 9 -36.80 8.91 -53.32
CA ILE A 9 -36.18 7.86 -52.52
C ILE A 9 -35.95 6.61 -53.38
N GLN A 10 -34.76 6.00 -53.28
CA GLN A 10 -34.47 4.69 -53.85
C GLN A 10 -34.01 3.74 -52.72
N ALA A 11 -34.81 2.72 -52.44
CA ALA A 11 -34.47 1.61 -51.54
C ALA A 11 -33.68 0.53 -52.30
N PRO A 12 -32.66 -0.11 -51.72
CA PRO A 12 -32.02 -1.27 -52.33
C PRO A 12 -32.84 -2.54 -52.13
N ALA A 13 -32.94 -3.28 -53.23
CA ALA A 13 -33.75 -4.48 -53.40
C ALA A 13 -33.27 -5.67 -52.56
N SER A 14 -34.24 -6.39 -52.03
CA SER A 14 -34.15 -7.73 -51.46
C SER A 14 -33.80 -8.78 -52.53
N GLY A 15 -32.79 -9.62 -52.25
CA GLY A 15 -32.44 -10.80 -53.04
C GLY A 15 -32.04 -11.96 -52.13
N TRP A 16 -32.58 -13.15 -52.42
CA TRP A 16 -32.64 -14.32 -51.55
C TRP A 16 -31.34 -15.14 -51.42
N VAL A 17 -31.13 -15.62 -50.19
CA VAL A 17 -30.53 -16.89 -49.70
C VAL A 17 -29.85 -17.82 -50.72
N ARG A 18 -28.57 -18.14 -50.48
CA ARG A 18 -27.98 -19.49 -50.64
C ARG A 18 -26.92 -19.76 -49.56
N ASN A 19 -27.00 -20.94 -48.94
CA ASN A 19 -26.15 -21.48 -47.88
C ASN A 19 -24.66 -21.57 -48.26
N ALA A 20 -23.77 -21.36 -47.27
CA ALA A 20 -22.52 -22.14 -47.16
C ALA A 20 -21.91 -22.02 -45.74
N ALA A 21 -21.90 -23.16 -45.04
CA ALA A 21 -20.99 -23.61 -43.98
C ALA A 21 -20.35 -22.56 -43.05
N MET A 22 -20.83 -22.56 -41.80
CA MET A 22 -20.22 -21.90 -40.66
C MET A 22 -19.15 -22.84 -40.08
N PRO A 23 -17.84 -22.57 -40.19
CA PRO A 23 -16.84 -23.39 -39.52
C PRO A 23 -16.88 -23.07 -38.03
N LEU A 24 -17.40 -24.01 -37.23
CA LEU A 24 -17.24 -24.06 -35.78
C LEU A 24 -15.75 -24.26 -35.47
N LEU A 25 -14.98 -23.17 -35.42
CA LEU A 25 -13.68 -23.18 -34.76
C LEU A 25 -13.94 -23.18 -33.24
N SER A 26 -13.98 -24.37 -32.65
CA SER A 26 -13.85 -24.55 -31.20
C SER A 26 -12.47 -24.05 -30.78
N ALA A 27 -12.38 -22.79 -30.34
CA ALA A 27 -11.22 -22.29 -29.62
C ALA A 27 -11.19 -22.94 -28.24
N ALA A 28 -10.38 -23.99 -28.08
CA ALA A 28 -10.05 -24.54 -26.78
C ALA A 28 -9.32 -23.45 -25.97
N LEU A 29 -10.04 -22.80 -25.05
CA LEU A 29 -9.43 -21.93 -24.04
C LEU A 29 -8.60 -22.81 -23.09
N LEU A 30 -7.33 -23.03 -23.43
CA LEU A 30 -6.35 -23.45 -22.44
C LEU A 30 -6.22 -22.30 -21.44
N SER A 31 -6.94 -22.43 -20.32
CA SER A 31 -6.74 -21.59 -19.15
C SER A 31 -5.37 -21.92 -18.59
N ALA A 32 -4.34 -21.19 -19.02
CA ALA A 32 -3.04 -21.23 -18.40
C ALA A 32 -3.20 -20.65 -16.98
N SER A 33 -3.37 -21.53 -16.00
CA SER A 33 -3.20 -21.18 -14.59
C SER A 33 -1.75 -20.74 -14.41
N ALA A 34 -1.51 -19.43 -14.45
CA ALA A 34 -0.23 -18.84 -14.12
C ALA A 34 0.11 -19.26 -12.69
N LEU A 35 1.16 -20.06 -12.54
CA LEU A 35 1.74 -20.35 -11.24
C LEU A 35 2.09 -19.02 -10.57
N PRO A 36 1.83 -18.84 -9.27
CA PRO A 36 2.21 -17.61 -8.57
C PRO A 36 3.73 -17.43 -8.71
N THR A 37 4.12 -16.41 -9.47
CA THR A 37 5.52 -16.03 -9.59
C THR A 37 6.00 -15.62 -8.20
N PRO A 38 7.10 -16.18 -7.68
CA PRO A 38 7.64 -15.73 -6.41
C PRO A 38 7.93 -14.23 -6.52
N ALA A 39 7.29 -13.43 -5.66
CA ALA A 39 7.54 -12.00 -5.60
C ALA A 39 9.01 -11.80 -5.24
N THR A 40 9.79 -11.22 -6.15
CA THR A 40 11.16 -10.82 -5.83
C THR A 40 11.08 -9.71 -4.79
N ALA A 41 11.88 -9.82 -3.72
CA ALA A 41 11.94 -8.77 -2.72
C ALA A 41 12.38 -7.46 -3.38
N ALA A 42 11.58 -6.41 -3.27
CA ALA A 42 11.91 -5.11 -3.83
C ALA A 42 13.13 -4.52 -3.10
N ASP A 43 14.02 -3.89 -3.87
CA ASP A 43 15.10 -3.09 -3.30
C ASP A 43 14.51 -1.95 -2.44
N PRO A 44 14.92 -1.78 -1.17
CA PRO A 44 14.31 -0.78 -0.28
C PRO A 44 14.36 0.65 -0.81
N GLN A 45 15.43 1.03 -1.52
CA GLN A 45 15.56 2.37 -2.10
C GLN A 45 14.54 2.56 -3.22
N SER A 46 14.45 1.60 -4.14
CA SER A 46 13.44 1.63 -5.22
C SER A 46 12.00 1.73 -4.68
N LEU A 47 11.70 1.05 -3.56
CA LEU A 47 10.39 1.13 -2.90
C LEU A 47 10.12 2.55 -2.38
N VAL A 48 11.09 3.15 -1.69
CA VAL A 48 10.96 4.52 -1.17
C VAL A 48 10.80 5.54 -2.30
N GLU A 49 11.56 5.39 -3.38
CA GLU A 49 11.46 6.25 -4.57
C GLU A 49 10.12 6.13 -5.27
N ALA A 50 9.60 4.91 -5.44
CA ALA A 50 8.27 4.66 -5.99
C ALA A 50 7.18 5.31 -5.13
N LEU A 51 7.25 5.14 -3.80
CA LEU A 51 6.30 5.74 -2.87
C LEU A 51 6.33 7.28 -2.91
N LYS A 52 7.52 7.89 -2.98
CA LYS A 52 7.66 9.35 -3.15
C LYS A 52 7.11 9.82 -4.48
N THR A 53 7.36 9.07 -5.56
CA THR A 53 6.86 9.39 -6.89
C THR A 53 5.33 9.41 -6.92
N VAL A 54 4.69 8.39 -6.36
CA VAL A 54 3.22 8.33 -6.21
C VAL A 54 2.68 9.50 -5.38
N ALA A 55 3.44 9.94 -4.37
CA ALA A 55 3.07 11.08 -3.53
C ALA A 55 3.32 12.46 -4.18
N GLY A 56 3.87 12.52 -5.40
CA GLY A 56 4.20 13.78 -6.07
C GLY A 56 5.53 14.41 -5.62
N ASN A 57 6.46 13.60 -5.09
CA ASN A 57 7.80 14.00 -4.65
C ASN A 57 7.86 15.23 -3.72
N PRO A 58 7.06 15.27 -2.63
CA PRO A 58 7.12 16.37 -1.69
C PRO A 58 8.51 16.46 -1.04
N PRO A 59 9.14 17.65 -0.98
CA PRO A 59 10.50 17.81 -0.47
C PRO A 59 10.55 17.66 1.05
N GLY A 60 11.60 16.97 1.54
CA GLY A 60 11.92 16.92 2.98
C GLY A 60 10.96 16.11 3.87
N VAL A 61 10.00 15.37 3.29
CA VAL A 61 9.04 14.56 4.06
C VAL A 61 9.25 13.05 3.86
N ARG A 62 8.62 12.26 4.73
CA ARG A 62 8.63 10.79 4.61
C ARG A 62 7.84 10.36 3.38
N ALA A 63 8.27 9.28 2.73
CA ALA A 63 7.60 8.72 1.55
C ALA A 63 6.15 8.28 1.86
N THR A 64 5.95 7.74 3.06
CA THR A 64 4.64 7.40 3.63
C THR A 64 4.58 7.90 5.07
N PHE A 65 3.36 8.05 5.59
CA PHE A 65 3.14 8.62 6.92
C PHE A 65 3.80 10.00 7.08
N ALA A 66 3.75 10.81 6.02
CA ALA A 66 4.42 12.11 5.93
C ALA A 66 3.95 13.05 7.04
N LYS A 67 2.63 13.18 7.21
CA LYS A 67 2.03 13.92 8.32
C LYS A 67 2.07 13.11 9.62
N GLY A 68 2.45 13.75 10.71
CA GLY A 68 2.32 13.15 12.04
C GLY A 68 2.71 14.11 13.16
N GLN A 69 2.40 13.69 14.38
CA GLN A 69 2.62 14.45 15.60
C GLN A 69 3.40 13.60 16.60
N CYS A 70 4.45 14.17 17.18
CA CYS A 70 5.28 13.50 18.17
C CYS A 70 4.74 13.72 19.57
N VAL A 71 4.83 12.69 20.40
CA VAL A 71 4.52 12.72 21.83
C VAL A 71 5.71 12.18 22.62
N ARG A 72 5.86 12.64 23.87
CA ARG A 72 6.88 12.14 24.80
C ARG A 72 6.19 11.49 25.99
N GLY A 73 6.81 10.47 26.54
CA GLY A 73 6.33 9.80 27.73
C GLY A 73 7.37 8.84 28.29
N THR A 74 6.91 7.96 29.17
CA THR A 74 7.70 6.91 29.78
C THR A 74 7.03 5.58 29.48
N TYR A 75 7.80 4.63 28.96
CA TYR A 75 7.39 3.23 28.92
C TYR A 75 7.58 2.64 30.32
N THR A 76 6.52 2.03 30.85
CA THR A 76 6.54 1.32 32.12
C THR A 76 6.08 -0.12 31.86
N PRO A 77 6.92 -1.13 32.11
CA PRO A 77 6.53 -2.51 31.95
C PRO A 77 5.50 -2.94 33.00
N ALA A 78 4.69 -3.95 32.68
CA ALA A 78 3.90 -4.66 33.67
C ALA A 78 4.78 -5.51 34.59
N ASP A 79 4.33 -5.77 35.82
CA ASP A 79 5.10 -6.50 36.83
C ASP A 79 5.46 -7.93 36.41
N ASP A 80 4.64 -8.56 35.57
CA ASP A 80 4.80 -9.92 35.08
C ASP A 80 5.54 -10.02 33.73
N VAL A 81 5.99 -8.90 33.14
CA VAL A 81 6.61 -8.89 31.80
C VAL A 81 7.82 -9.82 31.69
N GLY A 82 8.53 -10.06 32.81
CA GLY A 82 9.69 -10.95 32.87
C GLY A 82 9.35 -12.43 32.56
N GLN A 83 8.09 -12.83 32.66
CA GLN A 83 7.63 -14.17 32.29
C GLN A 83 7.58 -14.37 30.77
N VAL A 84 7.38 -13.29 30.01
CA VAL A 84 7.19 -13.34 28.54
C VAL A 84 8.30 -12.67 27.74
N LYS A 85 9.06 -11.72 28.32
CA LYS A 85 10.15 -11.00 27.65
C LYS A 85 11.43 -11.04 28.47
N ARG A 86 12.56 -11.26 27.80
CA ARG A 86 13.92 -11.20 28.39
C ARG A 86 14.69 -9.91 28.06
N SER A 87 14.24 -9.14 27.07
CA SER A 87 14.96 -7.94 26.62
C SER A 87 14.83 -6.80 27.61
N VAL A 88 15.97 -6.18 27.95
CA VAL A 88 16.07 -5.04 28.86
C VAL A 88 15.23 -3.84 28.38
N SER A 89 15.04 -3.68 27.07
CA SER A 89 14.17 -2.65 26.51
C SER A 89 12.71 -2.76 26.96
N PHE A 90 12.26 -3.96 27.34
CA PHE A 90 10.88 -4.26 27.72
C PHE A 90 10.73 -4.67 29.19
N THR A 91 11.80 -4.94 29.91
CA THR A 91 11.75 -5.36 31.33
C THR A 91 12.09 -4.25 32.31
N ARG A 92 12.37 -3.03 31.82
CA ARG A 92 12.64 -1.84 32.64
C ARG A 92 11.88 -0.64 32.09
N SER A 93 11.68 0.35 32.94
CA SER A 93 11.10 1.64 32.54
C SER A 93 12.12 2.49 31.77
N TRP A 94 11.68 3.11 30.68
CA TRP A 94 12.53 3.91 29.80
C TRP A 94 11.78 5.14 29.26
N PRO A 95 12.48 6.26 28.98
CA PRO A 95 11.89 7.34 28.19
C PRO A 95 11.45 6.83 26.82
N ALA A 96 10.30 7.33 26.35
CA ALA A 96 9.75 6.94 25.06
C ALA A 96 9.33 8.17 24.24
N ILE A 97 9.57 8.10 22.94
CA ILE A 97 9.07 9.07 21.96
C ILE A 97 8.08 8.34 21.06
N GLY A 98 6.81 8.73 21.16
CA GLY A 98 5.75 8.26 20.28
C GLY A 98 5.56 9.20 19.08
N ARG A 99 4.99 8.68 18.00
CA ARG A 99 4.50 9.48 16.89
C ARG A 99 3.23 8.87 16.32
N PHE A 100 2.15 9.65 16.33
CA PHE A 100 0.94 9.36 15.57
C PHE A 100 1.07 9.94 14.16
N SER A 101 0.51 9.27 13.18
CA SER A 101 0.66 9.68 11.78
C SER A 101 -0.52 9.27 10.91
N VAL A 102 -0.69 9.98 9.81
CA VAL A 102 -1.73 9.73 8.80
C VAL A 102 -1.08 9.10 7.57
N GLY A 103 -1.66 8.02 7.05
CA GLY A 103 -1.16 7.29 5.90
C GLY A 103 -1.00 8.15 4.63
N GLY A 104 -0.13 7.70 3.73
CA GLY A 104 0.20 8.40 2.49
C GLY A 104 1.36 9.40 2.61
N GLY A 105 1.74 9.98 1.47
CA GLY A 105 2.88 10.89 1.36
C GLY A 105 2.55 12.39 1.40
N ASN A 106 1.27 12.78 1.46
CA ASN A 106 0.87 14.18 1.52
C ASN A 106 1.02 14.74 2.96
N PRO A 107 1.95 15.68 3.23
CA PRO A 107 2.13 16.25 4.57
C PRO A 107 0.98 17.16 5.03
N SER A 108 0.16 17.65 4.10
CA SER A 108 -0.96 18.55 4.35
C SER A 108 -2.30 17.82 4.46
N VAL A 109 -2.31 16.48 4.52
CA VAL A 109 -3.53 15.69 4.66
C VAL A 109 -4.32 16.08 5.93
N PRO A 110 -5.65 16.26 5.87
CA PRO A 110 -6.43 16.51 7.09
C PRO A 110 -6.38 15.33 8.06
N ASP A 111 -6.36 15.58 9.37
CA ASP A 111 -6.39 14.48 10.36
C ASP A 111 -7.72 13.70 10.32
N THR A 112 -8.77 14.35 9.84
CA THR A 112 -10.13 13.79 9.65
C THR A 112 -10.28 13.02 8.33
N ALA A 113 -9.22 12.88 7.54
CA ALA A 113 -9.28 12.13 6.29
C ALA A 113 -9.76 10.69 6.55
N LYS A 114 -10.81 10.29 5.82
CA LYS A 114 -11.42 8.96 5.91
C LYS A 114 -10.66 7.97 5.03
N ASN A 115 -10.80 6.68 5.29
CA ASN A 115 -10.25 5.58 4.47
C ASN A 115 -8.74 5.65 4.27
N VAL A 116 -8.02 6.21 5.25
CA VAL A 116 -6.55 6.26 5.29
C VAL A 116 -6.08 5.60 6.57
N LEU A 117 -4.98 4.85 6.48
CA LEU A 117 -4.34 4.20 7.63
C LEU A 117 -3.85 5.22 8.65
N ARG A 118 -3.73 4.81 9.92
CA ARG A 118 -3.09 5.59 10.98
C ARG A 118 -1.92 4.81 11.53
N GLY A 119 -0.75 5.43 11.49
CA GLY A 119 0.48 4.84 12.01
C GLY A 119 0.72 5.32 13.44
N PHE A 120 1.21 4.42 14.29
CA PHE A 120 1.72 4.73 15.60
C PHE A 120 3.12 4.11 15.74
N SER A 121 4.14 4.94 15.93
CA SER A 121 5.50 4.45 16.18
C SER A 121 5.96 4.86 17.58
N ILE A 122 6.60 3.95 18.31
CA ILE A 122 7.25 4.24 19.59
C ILE A 122 8.75 3.97 19.44
N ASN A 123 9.56 4.90 19.93
CA ASN A 123 10.97 4.69 20.17
C ASN A 123 11.23 4.61 21.68
N ILE A 124 11.59 3.43 22.20
CA ILE A 124 11.97 3.22 23.59
C ILE A 124 13.49 3.43 23.70
N LEU A 125 13.88 4.43 24.49
CA LEU A 125 15.28 4.85 24.65
C LEU A 125 15.94 4.06 25.79
N SER A 126 16.33 2.83 25.49
CA SER A 126 17.00 1.92 26.43
C SER A 126 18.48 2.23 26.60
N ASP A 127 19.12 1.71 27.65
CA ASP A 127 20.56 1.87 27.84
C ASP A 127 21.36 1.32 26.65
N GLY A 128 22.25 2.15 26.09
CA GLY A 128 23.08 1.83 24.93
C GLY A 128 22.36 1.69 23.57
N GLY A 129 21.05 1.95 23.46
CA GLY A 129 20.34 1.76 22.19
C GLY A 129 18.91 2.30 22.14
N ALA A 130 18.21 1.97 21.07
CA ALA A 130 16.82 2.37 20.87
C ALA A 130 16.03 1.21 20.27
N THR A 131 14.85 0.94 20.83
CA THR A 131 13.94 -0.06 20.27
C THR A 131 12.82 0.64 19.55
N HIS A 132 12.76 0.44 18.24
CA HIS A 132 11.74 1.01 17.38
C HIS A 132 10.60 0.01 17.18
N LEU A 133 9.40 0.40 17.59
CA LEU A 133 8.16 -0.31 17.32
C LEU A 133 7.32 0.53 16.38
N LEU A 134 6.87 -0.05 15.27
CA LEU A 134 6.05 0.60 14.27
C LEU A 134 4.75 -0.18 14.14
N PHE A 135 3.64 0.50 14.34
CA PHE A 135 2.29 -0.07 14.31
C PHE A 135 1.42 0.70 13.33
N GLU A 136 0.39 0.03 12.86
CA GLU A 136 -0.75 0.65 12.19
C GLU A 136 -2.02 0.33 12.98
N ASN A 137 -3.07 1.13 12.77
CA ASN A 137 -4.38 0.87 13.38
C ASN A 137 -5.10 -0.33 12.75
N ALA A 138 -4.66 -0.78 11.57
CA ALA A 138 -5.14 -2.00 10.94
C ALA A 138 -4.34 -3.20 11.47
N PRO A 139 -5.00 -4.34 11.76
CA PRO A 139 -4.33 -5.54 12.27
C PRO A 139 -3.60 -6.34 11.18
N VAL A 140 -3.73 -5.93 9.91
CA VAL A 140 -3.13 -6.58 8.74
C VAL A 140 -2.67 -5.54 7.74
N HIS A 141 -1.61 -5.84 7.01
CA HIS A 141 -1.15 -5.03 5.89
C HIS A 141 -1.72 -5.54 4.56
N PHE A 142 -1.97 -4.64 3.60
CA PHE A 142 -2.55 -5.00 2.30
C PHE A 142 -1.58 -5.77 1.39
N ALA A 143 -0.27 -5.61 1.62
CA ALA A 143 0.77 -6.35 0.94
C ALA A 143 1.37 -7.41 1.88
N ASN A 144 1.62 -8.61 1.37
CA ASN A 144 2.29 -9.70 2.08
C ASN A 144 3.71 -9.98 1.55
N ALA A 145 4.19 -9.16 0.62
CA ALA A 145 5.54 -9.25 0.09
C ALA A 145 6.52 -8.65 1.09
N GLY A 146 7.45 -9.47 1.57
CA GLY A 146 8.50 -9.01 2.48
C GLY A 146 9.48 -8.07 1.77
N VAL A 147 9.95 -7.06 2.50
CA VAL A 147 11.12 -6.26 2.09
C VAL A 147 12.34 -6.90 2.72
N SER A 148 13.42 -7.10 1.95
CA SER A 148 14.69 -7.54 2.52
C SER A 148 15.12 -6.55 3.61
N ALA A 149 15.18 -7.03 4.85
CA ALA A 149 15.45 -6.18 6.01
C ALA A 149 16.82 -5.49 5.87
N CYS A 150 16.85 -4.18 6.12
CA CYS A 150 18.10 -3.49 6.35
C CYS A 150 18.74 -4.07 7.63
N PRO A 151 19.98 -4.57 7.60
CA PRO A 151 20.64 -5.14 8.77
C PRO A 151 21.07 -4.01 9.71
N ARG A 152 20.11 -3.45 10.45
CA ARG A 152 20.38 -2.57 11.59
C ARG A 152 20.02 -3.31 12.88
N PRO A 153 20.96 -3.48 13.83
CA PRO A 153 20.64 -4.04 15.13
C PRO A 153 19.55 -3.17 15.81
N GLY A 154 18.49 -3.81 16.29
CA GLY A 154 17.42 -3.18 17.08
C GLY A 154 16.15 -2.75 16.33
N VAL A 155 16.05 -2.98 15.02
CA VAL A 155 14.81 -2.72 14.25
C VAL A 155 14.02 -4.03 14.12
N ILE A 156 12.92 -4.16 14.87
CA ILE A 156 11.93 -5.23 14.63
C ILE A 156 10.85 -4.61 13.75
N ALA A 157 10.90 -4.90 12.46
CA ALA A 157 9.76 -4.65 11.56
C ALA A 157 8.74 -5.76 11.80
N ILE A 158 7.61 -5.43 12.44
CA ILE A 158 6.43 -6.30 12.40
C ILE A 158 5.63 -5.82 11.20
N ALA A 159 5.55 -6.68 10.17
CA ALA A 159 4.64 -6.51 9.04
C ALA A 159 3.24 -6.98 9.42
#